data_AF-A0A3M0DTA3-F1
#
_entry.id   AF-A0A3M0DTA3-F1
#
_cell.length_a   1.000
_cell.length_b   1.000
_cell.length_c   1.000
_cell.angle_alpha   90.00
_cell.angle_beta   90.00
_cell.angle_gamma   90.00
#
_symmetry.space_group_name_H-M   'P 1'
#
loop_
_entity.id
_entity.type
_entity.pdbx_description
1 polymer ?
#
loop_
_entity_poly.entity_id
_entity_poly.type
_entity_poly.pdbx_seq_one_letter_code
_entity_poly.pdbx_strand_id
1 'polypeptide(L)'
;MALLEVEDLDVRFYTEGGVVQAVDDLSYTLDRGERLGIVGESGAGKTVTALAVLDLLDDPGRIEGGSIRFDGEEIVGASPERLRRLRGGEIGMVFQDPETALNPVYTVGEQVAEAVRVHTDREGEAAHDRAVALLDRVGIPDPATRATQYPHEFSGGMAQRVVVAMALAGDPDLLIADEPTTGLDVTIEAQLLDLLDDLAADDLAVQLVSHDLGVVAGFCDRVLVMYAGQAVERASVGDLFYHPRHPYTAGLLSAIPRIGDDRDRLATIPGTTPDLASPPPGCRFHPRCPYAEDACTKRDPPLVGVDSEVRRTSESGAGEAGNGKARRASESGADASDHQAACLAYVDDADFDGDLDFFVEVAGDEDDAEADS
;
A
#
# COMPACT_ATOMS: atom_id res chain seq x y z
N MET A 1 11.74 10.38 11.63
CA MET A 1 11.63 11.22 10.43
C MET A 1 11.33 10.23 9.34
N ALA A 2 10.24 10.47 8.60
CA ALA A 2 9.75 9.51 7.63
C ALA A 2 10.81 9.24 6.55
N LEU A 3 10.92 7.98 6.15
CA LEU A 3 11.76 7.57 5.03
C LEU A 3 11.12 8.00 3.71
N LEU A 4 9.81 7.81 3.58
CA LEU A 4 9.01 8.23 2.44
C LEU A 4 7.87 9.15 2.92
N GLU A 5 7.75 10.30 2.28
CA GLU A 5 6.67 11.27 2.49
C GLU A 5 5.97 11.53 1.16
N VAL A 6 4.67 11.24 1.09
CA VAL A 6 3.81 11.56 -0.05
C VAL A 6 2.81 12.60 0.43
N GLU A 7 2.77 13.75 -0.24
CA GLU A 7 1.91 14.89 0.12
C GLU A 7 1.08 15.32 -1.10
N ASP A 8 -0.23 15.39 -0.94
CA ASP A 8 -1.22 15.90 -1.90
C ASP A 8 -1.04 15.32 -3.33
N LEU A 9 -0.69 14.03 -3.45
CA LEU A 9 -0.37 13.39 -4.72
C LEU A 9 -1.61 13.31 -5.63
N ASP A 10 -1.50 13.88 -6.83
CA ASP A 10 -2.52 13.85 -7.89
C ASP A 10 -1.95 13.22 -9.15
N VAL A 11 -2.52 12.09 -9.59
CA VAL A 11 -2.06 11.35 -10.78
C VAL A 11 -3.21 11.20 -11.76
N ARG A 12 -2.99 11.63 -13.01
CA ARG A 12 -4.00 11.60 -14.07
C ARG A 12 -3.51 10.90 -15.32
N PHE A 13 -4.43 10.21 -15.99
CA PHE A 13 -4.22 9.61 -17.30
C PHE A 13 -5.08 10.31 -18.36
N TYR A 14 -4.43 10.79 -19.42
CA TYR A 14 -5.09 11.50 -20.51
C TYR A 14 -5.47 10.53 -21.64
N THR A 15 -6.67 9.96 -21.53
CA THR A 15 -7.17 8.99 -22.51
C THR A 15 -8.08 9.65 -23.55
N GLU A 16 -8.37 8.96 -24.66
CA GLU A 16 -9.36 9.42 -25.64
C GLU A 16 -10.78 9.54 -25.05
N GLY A 17 -11.08 8.74 -24.02
CA GLY A 17 -12.38 8.72 -23.34
C GLY A 17 -12.55 9.79 -22.26
N GLY A 18 -11.51 10.56 -21.96
CA GLY A 18 -11.49 11.57 -20.90
C GLY A 18 -10.25 11.48 -20.02
N VAL A 19 -10.20 12.36 -19.02
CA VAL A 19 -9.13 12.39 -18.03
C VAL A 19 -9.52 11.50 -16.87
N VAL A 20 -8.77 10.43 -16.67
CA VAL A 20 -8.93 9.51 -15.54
C VAL A 20 -8.09 10.03 -14.39
N GLN A 21 -8.73 10.38 -13.27
CA GLN A 21 -8.01 10.75 -12.05
C GLN A 21 -7.79 9.50 -11.20
N ALA A 22 -6.60 8.91 -11.33
CA ALA A 22 -6.26 7.61 -10.75
C ALA A 22 -5.85 7.71 -9.28
N VAL A 23 -5.25 8.83 -8.88
CA VAL A 23 -4.93 9.19 -7.50
C VAL A 23 -5.33 10.65 -7.30
N ASP A 24 -6.02 10.96 -6.21
CA ASP A 24 -6.60 12.27 -5.90
C ASP A 24 -6.28 12.66 -4.45
N ASP A 25 -5.42 13.66 -4.27
CA ASP A 25 -5.03 14.27 -3.00
C ASP A 25 -4.52 13.25 -1.96
N LEU A 26 -3.69 12.30 -2.40
CA LEU A 26 -3.20 11.22 -1.54
C LEU A 26 -2.01 11.69 -0.71
N SER A 27 -2.12 11.58 0.61
CA SER A 27 -1.05 11.90 1.57
C SER A 27 -0.80 10.75 2.54
N TYR A 28 0.45 10.32 2.68
CA TYR A 28 0.88 9.33 3.67
C TYR A 28 2.39 9.40 3.93
N THR A 29 2.81 8.73 4.99
CA THR A 29 4.23 8.62 5.37
C THR A 29 4.55 7.18 5.68
N LEU A 30 5.82 6.82 5.50
CA LEU A 30 6.39 5.53 5.87
C LEU A 30 7.73 5.76 6.55
N ASP A 31 7.87 5.29 7.78
CA ASP A 31 9.10 5.35 8.58
C ASP A 31 10.07 4.19 8.22
N ARG A 32 11.33 4.32 8.63
CA ARG A 32 12.34 3.25 8.45
C ARG A 32 11.93 2.01 9.27
N GLY A 33 12.06 0.82 8.69
CA GLY A 33 11.64 -0.44 9.30
C GLY A 33 10.12 -0.61 9.48
N GLU A 34 9.29 0.35 9.05
CA GLU A 34 7.83 0.23 9.09
C GLU A 34 7.32 -0.59 7.89
N ARG A 35 6.25 -1.36 8.10
CA ARG A 35 5.52 -2.10 7.05
C ARG A 35 4.15 -1.45 6.85
N LEU A 36 3.95 -0.79 5.70
CA LEU A 36 2.68 -0.15 5.33
C LEU A 36 1.96 -0.97 4.25
N GLY A 37 0.73 -1.38 4.54
CA GLY A 37 -0.19 -1.95 3.56
C GLY A 37 -0.98 -0.87 2.84
N ILE A 38 -1.04 -0.91 1.51
CA ILE A 38 -1.98 -0.11 0.70
C ILE A 38 -3.00 -1.08 0.11
N VAL A 39 -4.27 -0.92 0.51
CA VAL A 39 -5.34 -1.88 0.21
C VAL A 39 -6.55 -1.22 -0.44
N GLY A 40 -7.38 -2.04 -1.10
CA GLY A 40 -8.57 -1.58 -1.81
C GLY A 40 -8.92 -2.49 -2.99
N GLU A 41 -10.10 -2.30 -3.56
CA GLU A 41 -10.58 -3.02 -4.74
C GLU A 41 -9.65 -2.77 -5.96
N SER A 42 -9.77 -3.61 -6.98
CA SER A 42 -9.09 -3.38 -8.26
C SER A 42 -9.51 -2.01 -8.83
N GLY A 43 -8.54 -1.25 -9.35
CA GLY A 43 -8.78 0.10 -9.85
C GLY A 43 -8.88 1.20 -8.78
N ALA A 44 -8.58 0.92 -7.50
CA ALA A 44 -8.59 1.94 -6.45
C ALA A 44 -7.42 2.94 -6.49
N GLY A 45 -6.41 2.74 -7.35
CA GLY A 45 -5.24 3.62 -7.48
C GLY A 45 -3.96 3.12 -6.79
N LYS A 46 -3.95 1.89 -6.26
CA LYS A 46 -2.84 1.33 -5.46
C LYS A 46 -1.54 1.17 -6.26
N THR A 47 -1.57 0.41 -7.37
CA THR A 47 -0.43 0.24 -8.29
C THR A 47 0.05 1.59 -8.84
N VAL A 48 -0.87 2.48 -9.20
CA VAL A 48 -0.53 3.83 -9.67
C VAL A 48 0.23 4.62 -8.60
N THR A 49 -0.16 4.49 -7.34
CA THR A 49 0.55 5.10 -6.21
C THR A 49 1.96 4.54 -6.08
N ALA A 50 2.13 3.21 -6.14
CA ALA A 50 3.44 2.56 -6.08
C ALA A 50 4.36 2.99 -7.24
N LEU A 51 3.85 3.03 -8.47
CA LEU A 51 4.59 3.47 -9.65
C LEU A 51 4.95 4.96 -9.60
N ALA A 52 4.06 5.80 -9.06
CA ALA A 52 4.31 7.24 -8.93
C ALA A 52 5.50 7.55 -8.00
N VAL A 53 5.68 6.79 -6.90
CA VAL A 53 6.83 6.94 -5.98
C VAL A 53 8.17 6.81 -6.71
N LEU A 54 8.24 5.96 -7.73
CA LEU A 54 9.44 5.72 -8.51
C LEU A 54 9.47 6.49 -9.84
N ASP A 55 8.47 7.32 -10.15
CA ASP A 55 8.29 7.98 -11.45
C ASP A 55 8.29 6.97 -12.62
N LEU A 56 7.59 5.84 -12.42
CA LEU A 56 7.42 4.75 -13.39
C LEU A 56 6.05 4.76 -14.08
N LEU A 57 5.36 5.90 -14.08
CA LEU A 57 4.10 6.06 -14.79
C LEU A 57 4.34 6.07 -16.30
N ASP A 58 3.72 5.14 -17.01
CA ASP A 58 3.74 5.12 -18.48
C ASP A 58 2.79 6.18 -19.05
N ASP A 59 3.11 6.69 -20.25
CA ASP A 59 2.18 7.52 -21.02
C ASP A 59 0.84 6.76 -21.21
N PRO A 60 -0.33 7.41 -21.01
CA PRO A 60 -0.54 8.85 -20.86
C PRO A 60 -0.63 9.34 -19.40
N GLY A 61 -0.09 8.60 -18.43
CA GLY A 61 -0.09 8.91 -17.01
C GLY A 61 0.89 10.01 -16.62
N ARG A 62 0.48 10.92 -15.74
CA ARG A 62 1.30 12.04 -15.24
C ARG A 62 0.98 12.38 -13.80
N ILE A 63 2.01 12.75 -13.05
CA ILE A 63 1.85 13.44 -11.77
C ILE A 63 1.51 14.90 -12.08
N GLU A 64 0.30 15.32 -11.73
CA GLU A 64 -0.23 16.68 -11.97
C GLU A 64 -0.02 17.61 -10.77
N GLY A 65 0.12 17.03 -9.58
CA GLY A 65 0.30 17.77 -8.34
C GLY A 65 0.82 16.88 -7.21
N GLY A 66 1.23 17.54 -6.13
CA GLY A 66 1.78 16.90 -4.94
C GLY A 66 3.30 16.89 -4.90
N SER A 67 3.82 16.19 -3.89
CA SER A 67 5.23 16.08 -3.53
C SER A 67 5.50 14.65 -3.11
N ILE A 68 6.65 14.11 -3.51
CA ILE A 68 7.12 12.79 -3.08
C ILE A 68 8.56 12.98 -2.62
N ARG A 69 8.81 12.81 -1.32
CA ARG A 69 10.15 12.90 -0.75
C ARG A 69 10.62 11.56 -0.25
N PHE A 70 11.86 11.21 -0.57
CA PHE A 70 12.55 10.04 -0.06
C PHE A 70 13.81 10.48 0.68
N ASP A 71 13.94 10.08 1.95
CA ASP A 71 14.98 10.54 2.89
C ASP A 71 15.13 12.08 2.92
N GLY A 72 13.99 12.77 2.82
CA GLY A 72 13.90 14.24 2.79
C GLY A 72 14.24 14.90 1.45
N GLU A 73 14.57 14.14 0.40
CA GLU A 73 14.85 14.67 -0.95
C GLU A 73 13.63 14.54 -1.88
N GLU A 74 13.31 15.63 -2.60
CA GLU A 74 12.22 15.65 -3.58
C GLU A 74 12.49 14.77 -4.80
N ILE A 75 11.55 13.90 -5.13
CA ILE A 75 11.59 12.98 -6.27
C ILE A 75 10.81 13.53 -7.47
N VAL A 76 9.73 14.27 -7.24
CA VAL A 76 8.92 14.83 -8.34
C VAL A 76 9.75 15.85 -9.12
N GLY A 77 9.97 15.58 -10.41
CA GLY A 77 10.81 16.41 -11.27
C GLY A 77 12.33 16.24 -11.04
N ALA A 78 12.75 15.21 -10.30
CA ALA A 78 14.15 14.86 -10.14
C ALA A 78 14.83 14.55 -11.50
N SER A 79 16.15 14.72 -11.56
CA SER A 79 16.89 14.47 -12.79
C SER A 79 16.92 12.97 -13.14
N PRO A 80 17.06 12.60 -14.43
CA PRO A 80 17.20 11.20 -14.82
C PRO A 80 18.36 10.47 -14.15
N GLU A 81 19.43 11.17 -13.77
CA GLU A 81 20.56 10.60 -13.02
C GLU A 81 20.18 10.28 -11.57
N ARG A 82 19.35 11.12 -10.94
CA ARG A 82 18.88 10.89 -9.56
C ARG A 82 17.93 9.71 -9.52
N LEU A 83 16.96 9.67 -10.43
CA LEU A 83 15.99 8.58 -10.56
C LEU A 83 16.68 7.23 -10.82
N ARG A 84 17.77 7.23 -11.61
CA ARG A 84 18.58 6.02 -11.83
C ARG A 84 19.30 5.50 -10.59
N ARG A 85 19.67 6.37 -9.64
CA ARG A 85 20.25 5.94 -8.34
C ARG A 85 19.17 5.47 -7.37
N LEU A 86 18.03 6.16 -7.37
CA LEU A 86 16.89 5.84 -6.54
C LEU A 86 16.37 4.42 -6.87
N ARG A 87 16.08 4.15 -8.14
CA ARG A 87 15.51 2.88 -8.61
C ARG A 87 16.54 1.76 -8.52
N GLY A 88 16.22 0.70 -7.77
CA GLY A 88 17.04 -0.50 -7.61
C GLY A 88 18.27 -0.34 -6.70
N GLY A 89 18.69 0.90 -6.41
CA GLY A 89 19.72 1.22 -5.43
C GLY A 89 19.13 1.49 -4.06
N GLU A 90 18.39 2.60 -3.93
CA GLU A 90 17.82 3.05 -2.65
C GLU A 90 16.40 2.53 -2.41
N ILE A 91 15.64 2.29 -3.48
CA ILE A 91 14.30 1.72 -3.45
C ILE A 91 14.25 0.50 -4.38
N GLY A 92 13.98 -0.68 -3.81
CA GLY A 92 13.69 -1.91 -4.55
C GLY A 92 12.20 -1.99 -4.93
N MET A 93 11.89 -2.62 -6.06
CA MET A 93 10.51 -2.88 -6.48
C MET A 93 10.30 -4.32 -6.91
N VAL A 94 9.23 -4.93 -6.41
CA VAL A 94 8.67 -6.20 -6.90
C VAL A 94 7.36 -5.89 -7.61
N PHE A 95 7.27 -6.22 -8.90
CA PHE A 95 6.11 -5.98 -9.74
C PHE A 95 5.09 -7.12 -9.67
N GLN A 96 3.84 -6.84 -10.04
CA GLN A 96 2.68 -7.75 -9.99
C GLN A 96 2.84 -9.07 -10.77
N ASP A 97 3.66 -9.09 -11.85
CA ASP A 97 3.86 -10.27 -12.70
C ASP A 97 5.34 -10.73 -12.73
N PRO A 98 5.83 -11.41 -11.69
CA PRO A 98 7.24 -11.77 -11.56
C PRO A 98 7.74 -12.76 -12.60
N GLU A 99 6.87 -13.62 -13.14
CA GLU A 99 7.23 -14.55 -14.21
C GLU A 99 7.68 -13.81 -15.49
N THR A 100 7.22 -12.58 -15.69
CA THR A 100 7.65 -11.73 -16.81
C THR A 100 8.95 -10.97 -16.52
N ALA A 101 9.35 -10.87 -15.25
CA ALA A 101 10.54 -10.15 -14.84
C ALA A 101 11.83 -10.92 -15.17
N LEU A 102 11.79 -12.26 -15.20
CA LEU A 102 12.95 -13.09 -15.51
C LEU A 102 13.06 -13.35 -17.02
N ASN A 103 14.21 -13.01 -17.57
CA ASN A 103 14.53 -13.30 -18.96
C ASN A 103 14.89 -14.79 -19.13
N PRO A 104 14.15 -15.56 -19.95
CA PRO A 104 14.31 -17.01 -20.04
C PRO A 104 15.61 -17.46 -20.73
N VAL A 105 16.34 -16.56 -21.40
CA VAL A 105 17.59 -16.90 -22.10
C VAL A 105 18.85 -16.66 -21.29
N TYR A 106 18.74 -16.11 -20.08
CA TYR A 106 19.85 -15.94 -19.15
C TYR A 106 19.66 -16.82 -17.92
N THR A 107 20.77 -17.21 -17.28
CA THR A 107 20.69 -17.92 -16.01
C THR A 107 20.21 -16.99 -14.91
N VAL A 108 19.63 -17.57 -13.87
CA VAL A 108 19.13 -16.84 -12.68
C VAL A 108 20.26 -16.04 -12.03
N GLY A 109 21.41 -16.67 -11.81
CA GLY A 109 22.56 -16.02 -11.19
C GLY A 109 23.10 -14.85 -11.99
N GLU A 110 23.07 -14.92 -13.33
CA GLU A 110 23.54 -13.83 -14.19
C GLU A 110 22.65 -12.60 -14.10
N GLN A 111 21.32 -12.79 -14.03
CA GLN A 111 20.36 -11.70 -13.91
C GLN A 111 20.45 -11.00 -12.55
N VAL A 112 20.62 -11.78 -11.46
CA VAL A 112 20.86 -11.20 -10.13
C VAL A 112 22.21 -10.49 -10.09
N ALA A 113 23.26 -11.09 -10.67
CA ALA A 113 24.58 -10.46 -10.75
C ALA A 113 24.58 -9.18 -11.59
N GLU A 114 23.73 -9.09 -12.62
CA GLU A 114 23.52 -7.86 -13.39
C GLU A 114 22.99 -6.74 -12.50
N ALA A 115 21.93 -6.99 -11.73
CA ALA A 115 21.39 -6.01 -10.79
C ALA A 115 22.47 -5.54 -9.79
N VAL A 116 23.28 -6.46 -9.26
CA VAL A 116 24.40 -6.14 -8.36
C VAL A 116 25.43 -5.22 -9.05
N ARG A 117 25.80 -5.49 -10.31
CA ARG A 117 26.77 -4.67 -11.05
C ARG A 117 26.24 -3.28 -11.39
N VAL A 118 24.94 -3.16 -11.62
CA VAL A 118 24.31 -1.88 -11.96
C VAL A 118 24.22 -0.97 -10.74
N HIS A 119 23.94 -1.53 -9.56
CA HIS A 119 23.62 -0.74 -8.36
C HIS A 119 24.73 -0.71 -7.31
N THR A 120 25.84 -1.43 -7.51
CA THR A 120 26.97 -1.48 -6.56
C THR A 120 28.32 -1.42 -7.27
N ASP A 121 29.41 -1.20 -6.54
CA ASP A 121 30.78 -1.21 -7.07
C ASP A 121 31.34 -2.64 -7.30
N ARG A 122 30.51 -3.69 -7.18
CA ARG A 122 30.95 -5.09 -7.30
C ARG A 122 30.91 -5.53 -8.75
N GLU A 123 32.03 -6.07 -9.24
CA GLU A 123 32.16 -6.58 -10.61
C GLU A 123 32.70 -8.03 -10.64
N GLY A 124 32.54 -8.70 -11.79
CA GLY A 124 33.11 -10.02 -12.04
C GLY A 124 32.69 -11.07 -11.01
N GLU A 125 33.66 -11.76 -10.43
CA GLU A 125 33.44 -12.81 -9.42
C GLU A 125 32.78 -12.26 -8.15
N ALA A 126 33.09 -11.03 -7.74
CA ALA A 126 32.45 -10.41 -6.57
C ALA A 126 30.95 -10.15 -6.77
N ALA A 127 30.52 -9.84 -8.00
CA ALA A 127 29.10 -9.70 -8.32
C ALA A 127 28.39 -11.05 -8.32
N HIS A 128 29.04 -12.10 -8.85
CA HIS A 128 28.51 -13.46 -8.84
C HIS A 128 28.38 -14.01 -7.42
N ASP A 129 29.39 -13.82 -6.57
CA ASP A 129 29.35 -14.24 -5.17
C ASP A 129 28.25 -13.52 -4.40
N ARG A 130 28.06 -12.22 -4.66
CA ARG A 130 26.93 -11.48 -4.09
C ARG A 130 25.59 -12.00 -4.59
N ALA A 131 25.47 -12.34 -5.87
CA ALA A 131 24.25 -12.94 -6.41
C ALA A 131 23.91 -14.27 -5.74
N VAL A 132 24.89 -15.15 -5.55
CA VAL A 132 24.70 -16.42 -4.82
C VAL A 132 24.29 -16.15 -3.36
N ALA A 133 24.90 -15.17 -2.69
CA ALA A 133 24.52 -14.79 -1.32
C ALA A 133 23.11 -14.20 -1.24
N LEU A 134 22.66 -13.45 -2.26
CA LEU A 134 21.28 -12.94 -2.32
C LEU A 134 20.28 -14.08 -2.55
N LEU A 135 20.59 -15.05 -3.41
CA LEU A 135 19.79 -16.25 -3.60
C LEU A 135 19.67 -17.06 -2.29
N ASP A 136 20.76 -17.16 -1.53
CA ASP A 136 20.76 -17.78 -0.20
C ASP A 136 19.86 -17.00 0.78
N ARG A 137 19.99 -15.66 0.80
CA ARG A 137 19.20 -14.77 1.66
C ARG A 137 17.69 -14.90 1.42
N VAL A 138 17.27 -15.09 0.17
CA VAL A 138 15.85 -15.32 -0.16
C VAL A 138 15.42 -16.79 -0.05
N GLY A 139 16.28 -17.64 0.51
CA GLY A 139 15.99 -19.05 0.81
C GLY A 139 15.94 -19.97 -0.42
N ILE A 140 16.67 -19.66 -1.51
CA ILE A 140 16.85 -20.62 -2.61
C ILE A 140 17.78 -21.75 -2.14
N PRO A 141 17.34 -23.01 -2.16
CA PRO A 141 18.17 -24.12 -1.71
C PRO A 141 19.30 -24.39 -2.70
N ASP A 142 20.50 -24.66 -2.18
CA ASP A 142 21.71 -24.89 -2.98
C ASP A 142 21.99 -23.75 -3.99
N PRO A 143 22.11 -22.51 -3.49
CA PRO A 143 22.08 -21.30 -4.33
C PRO A 143 23.20 -21.26 -5.37
N ALA A 144 24.38 -21.83 -5.06
CA ALA A 144 25.50 -21.89 -5.99
C ALA A 144 25.17 -22.73 -7.24
N THR A 145 24.51 -23.88 -7.08
CA THR A 145 24.06 -24.69 -8.22
C THR A 145 22.87 -24.04 -8.92
N ARG A 146 21.89 -23.53 -8.16
CA ARG A 146 20.69 -22.89 -8.71
C ARG A 146 20.98 -21.62 -9.50
N ALA A 147 22.04 -20.89 -9.15
CA ALA A 147 22.50 -19.72 -9.91
C ALA A 147 22.84 -20.05 -11.38
N THR A 148 23.24 -21.29 -11.68
CA THR A 148 23.60 -21.71 -13.04
C THR A 148 22.41 -22.18 -13.88
N GLN A 149 21.23 -22.27 -13.27
CA GLN A 149 20.01 -22.71 -13.93
C GLN A 149 19.25 -21.55 -14.56
N TYR A 150 18.34 -21.89 -15.47
CA TYR A 150 17.46 -20.94 -16.15
C TYR A 150 16.11 -20.80 -15.43
N PRO A 151 15.38 -19.70 -15.66
CA PRO A 151 14.07 -19.48 -15.01
C PRO A 151 13.06 -20.62 -15.20
N HIS A 152 13.06 -21.30 -16.35
CA HIS A 152 12.15 -22.40 -16.63
C HIS A 152 12.45 -23.69 -15.83
N GLU A 153 13.55 -23.72 -15.09
CA GLU A 153 13.92 -24.81 -14.17
C GLU A 153 13.45 -24.54 -12.73
N PHE A 154 12.88 -23.36 -12.45
CA PHE A 154 12.40 -22.94 -11.13
C PHE A 154 10.89 -23.16 -10.99
N SER A 155 10.41 -23.39 -9.76
CA SER A 155 8.98 -23.26 -9.45
C SER A 155 8.58 -21.78 -9.41
N GLY A 156 7.28 -21.47 -9.53
CA GLY A 156 6.78 -20.09 -9.42
C GLY A 156 7.26 -19.38 -8.14
N GLY A 157 7.18 -20.05 -6.98
CA GLY A 157 7.69 -19.50 -5.73
C GLY A 157 9.20 -19.27 -5.69
N MET A 158 10.00 -20.13 -6.34
CA MET A 158 11.44 -19.90 -6.46
C MET A 158 11.73 -18.73 -7.41
N ALA A 159 11.01 -18.64 -8.53
CA ALA A 159 11.15 -17.51 -9.46
C ALA A 159 10.79 -16.19 -8.75
N GLN A 160 9.75 -16.18 -7.91
CA GLN A 160 9.37 -15.01 -7.13
C GLN A 160 10.46 -14.58 -6.15
N ARG A 161 11.05 -15.54 -5.42
CA ARG A 161 12.20 -15.27 -4.54
C ARG A 161 13.39 -14.69 -5.29
N VAL A 162 13.65 -15.14 -6.53
CA VAL A 162 14.69 -14.53 -7.38
C VAL A 162 14.38 -13.07 -7.69
N VAL A 163 13.14 -12.74 -8.02
CA VAL A 163 12.73 -11.34 -8.26
C VAL A 163 12.93 -10.48 -7.01
N VAL A 164 12.60 -11.00 -5.82
CA VAL A 164 12.91 -10.34 -4.54
C VAL A 164 14.43 -10.16 -4.38
N ALA A 165 15.24 -11.18 -4.67
CA ALA A 165 16.70 -11.08 -4.60
C ALA A 165 17.26 -9.99 -5.53
N MET A 166 16.67 -9.81 -6.72
CA MET A 166 17.03 -8.74 -7.65
C MET A 166 16.64 -7.36 -7.09
N ALA A 167 15.44 -7.23 -6.51
CA ALA A 167 14.99 -5.99 -5.88
C ALA A 167 15.86 -5.55 -4.70
N LEU A 168 16.48 -6.52 -4.00
CA LEU A 168 17.38 -6.28 -2.87
C LEU A 168 18.85 -6.14 -3.27
N ALA A 169 19.18 -6.24 -4.56
CA ALA A 169 20.57 -6.31 -5.01
C ALA A 169 21.39 -5.04 -4.68
N GLY A 170 20.73 -3.89 -4.62
CA GLY A 170 21.31 -2.59 -4.26
C GLY A 170 21.40 -2.31 -2.75
N ASP A 171 20.95 -3.24 -1.90
CA ASP A 171 20.79 -3.02 -0.45
C ASP A 171 19.88 -1.80 -0.14
N PRO A 172 18.62 -1.78 -0.66
CA PRO A 172 17.74 -0.62 -0.54
C PRO A 172 17.24 -0.37 0.89
N ASP A 173 16.88 0.88 1.19
CA ASP A 173 16.22 1.26 2.45
C ASP A 173 14.69 1.03 2.41
N LEU A 174 14.11 0.95 1.21
CA LEU A 174 12.67 0.73 0.99
C LEU A 174 12.44 -0.35 -0.07
N LEU A 175 11.54 -1.29 0.22
CA LEU A 175 11.00 -2.24 -0.73
C LEU A 175 9.53 -1.95 -1.02
N ILE A 176 9.20 -1.65 -2.27
CA ILE A 176 7.81 -1.56 -2.74
C ILE A 176 7.43 -2.88 -3.39
N ALA A 177 6.43 -3.56 -2.85
CA ALA A 177 5.95 -4.83 -3.35
C ALA A 177 4.51 -4.70 -3.84
N ASP A 178 4.30 -4.75 -5.15
CA ASP A 178 2.98 -4.63 -5.76
C ASP A 178 2.38 -6.00 -6.06
N GLU A 179 1.40 -6.40 -5.26
CA GLU A 179 0.74 -7.70 -5.32
C GLU A 179 1.73 -8.89 -5.40
N PRO A 180 2.74 -8.95 -4.51
CA PRO A 180 3.84 -9.91 -4.62
C PRO A 180 3.41 -11.36 -4.39
N THR A 181 2.19 -11.60 -3.91
CA THR A 181 1.66 -12.94 -3.64
C THR A 181 0.62 -13.39 -4.67
N THR A 182 0.25 -12.53 -5.62
CA THR A 182 -0.75 -12.84 -6.64
C THR A 182 -0.31 -14.06 -7.46
N GLY A 183 -1.21 -15.02 -7.60
CA GLY A 183 -0.98 -16.25 -8.38
C GLY A 183 -0.14 -17.32 -7.67
N LEU A 184 0.28 -17.10 -6.42
CA LEU A 184 0.97 -18.10 -5.60
C LEU A 184 -0.05 -18.95 -4.83
N ASP A 185 0.33 -20.19 -4.50
CA ASP A 185 -0.43 -20.97 -3.53
C ASP A 185 -0.18 -20.46 -2.10
N VAL A 186 -1.13 -20.72 -1.20
CA VAL A 186 -1.13 -20.24 0.19
C VAL A 186 0.15 -20.62 0.96
N THR A 187 0.79 -21.76 0.62
CA THR A 187 2.03 -22.16 1.31
C THR A 187 3.21 -21.32 0.84
N ILE A 188 3.30 -21.05 -0.46
CA ILE A 188 4.35 -20.22 -1.04
C ILE A 188 4.17 -18.74 -0.67
N GLU A 189 2.93 -18.27 -0.61
CA GLU A 189 2.59 -16.94 -0.08
C GLU A 189 3.12 -16.76 1.34
N ALA A 190 2.75 -17.65 2.28
CA ALA A 190 3.20 -17.57 3.67
C ALA A 190 4.74 -17.53 3.76
N GLN A 191 5.42 -18.40 3.01
CA GLN A 191 6.88 -18.42 2.97
C GLN A 191 7.52 -17.14 2.40
N LEU A 192 6.83 -16.46 1.47
CA LEU A 192 7.30 -15.18 0.94
C LEU A 192 7.13 -14.07 1.98
N LEU A 193 6.00 -14.05 2.70
CA LEU A 193 5.77 -13.09 3.78
C LEU A 193 6.75 -13.29 4.93
N ASP A 194 7.01 -14.53 5.34
CA ASP A 194 8.05 -14.86 6.35
C ASP A 194 9.42 -14.34 5.90
N LEU A 195 9.77 -14.53 4.62
CA LEU A 195 11.01 -13.99 4.06
C LEU A 195 11.04 -12.46 4.12
N LEU A 196 9.95 -11.79 3.74
CA LEU A 196 9.89 -10.32 3.79
C LEU A 196 9.96 -9.81 5.24
N ASP A 197 9.44 -10.57 6.21
CA ASP A 197 9.48 -10.24 7.62
C ASP A 197 10.91 -10.33 8.18
N ASP A 198 11.61 -11.43 7.87
CA ASP A 198 13.03 -11.60 8.18
C ASP A 198 13.88 -10.47 7.58
N LEU A 199 13.53 -9.98 6.39
CA LEU A 199 14.22 -8.88 5.72
C LEU A 199 13.89 -7.51 6.35
N ALA A 200 12.63 -7.29 6.77
CA ALA A 200 12.20 -6.06 7.41
C ALA A 200 12.87 -5.86 8.79
N ALA A 201 13.24 -6.95 9.47
CA ALA A 201 13.99 -6.90 10.73
C ALA A 201 15.37 -6.21 10.62
N ASP A 202 15.92 -6.07 9.41
CA ASP A 202 17.19 -5.37 9.12
C ASP A 202 16.99 -3.86 8.81
N ASP A 203 16.01 -3.18 9.42
CA ASP A 203 15.64 -1.76 9.20
C ASP A 203 15.09 -1.44 7.78
N LEU A 204 14.79 -2.46 6.96
CA LEU A 204 14.15 -2.28 5.65
C LEU A 204 12.68 -1.87 5.82
N ALA A 205 12.31 -0.70 5.28
CA ALA A 205 10.89 -0.33 5.19
C ALA A 205 10.20 -1.10 4.05
N VAL A 206 8.94 -1.46 4.23
CA VAL A 206 8.16 -2.19 3.22
C VAL A 206 6.84 -1.49 2.93
N GLN A 207 6.60 -1.16 1.67
CA GLN A 207 5.29 -0.76 1.17
C GLN A 207 4.67 -1.93 0.40
N LEU A 208 3.68 -2.58 1.00
CA LEU A 208 2.97 -3.69 0.39
C LEU A 208 1.66 -3.20 -0.23
N VAL A 209 1.53 -3.30 -1.54
CA VAL A 209 0.23 -3.14 -2.22
C VAL A 209 -0.42 -4.51 -2.33
N SER A 210 -1.64 -4.64 -1.81
CA SER A 210 -2.40 -5.88 -1.88
C SER A 210 -3.90 -5.61 -1.97
N HIS A 211 -4.65 -6.56 -2.53
CA HIS A 211 -6.10 -6.60 -2.37
C HIS A 211 -6.53 -7.64 -1.31
N ASP A 212 -5.59 -8.43 -0.78
CA ASP A 212 -5.83 -9.40 0.28
C ASP A 212 -5.55 -8.75 1.65
N LEU A 213 -6.63 -8.54 2.41
CA LEU A 213 -6.56 -8.01 3.77
C LEU A 213 -5.97 -9.02 4.76
N GLY A 214 -6.12 -10.33 4.55
CA GLY A 214 -5.52 -11.36 5.40
C GLY A 214 -3.99 -11.32 5.37
N VAL A 215 -3.41 -11.12 4.19
CA VAL A 215 -1.96 -10.91 4.02
C VAL A 215 -1.52 -9.66 4.79
N VAL A 216 -2.25 -8.56 4.65
CA VAL A 216 -1.95 -7.29 5.33
C VAL A 216 -2.05 -7.43 6.85
N ALA A 217 -3.03 -8.19 7.35
CA ALA A 217 -3.20 -8.45 8.77
C ALA A 217 -2.01 -9.19 9.41
N GLY A 218 -1.40 -10.11 8.66
CA GLY A 218 -0.28 -10.93 9.14
C GLY A 218 1.10 -10.26 9.00
N PHE A 219 1.22 -9.22 8.17
CA PHE A 219 2.52 -8.68 7.77
C PHE A 219 2.71 -7.18 8.07
N CYS A 220 1.67 -6.36 7.95
CA CYS A 220 1.84 -4.90 8.05
C CYS A 220 1.69 -4.38 9.48
N ASP A 221 2.29 -3.22 9.76
CA ASP A 221 2.08 -2.46 11.00
C ASP A 221 0.86 -1.53 10.87
N ARG A 222 0.77 -0.86 9.71
CA ARG A 222 -0.26 0.12 9.38
C ARG A 222 -0.86 -0.14 8.02
N VAL A 223 -2.07 0.36 7.81
CA VAL A 223 -2.83 0.16 6.58
C VAL A 223 -3.40 1.49 6.10
N LEU A 224 -3.32 1.71 4.79
CA LEU A 224 -3.96 2.77 4.05
C LEU A 224 -4.99 2.16 3.09
N VAL A 225 -6.26 2.37 3.37
CA VAL A 225 -7.38 1.91 2.54
C VAL A 225 -7.65 2.98 1.47
N MET A 226 -7.52 2.58 0.21
CA MET A 226 -7.84 3.41 -0.95
C MET A 226 -9.18 3.00 -1.56
N TYR A 227 -9.95 3.99 -1.98
CA TYR A 227 -11.14 3.81 -2.78
C TYR A 227 -11.20 4.86 -3.89
N ALA A 228 -11.33 4.40 -5.14
CA ALA A 228 -11.50 5.26 -6.30
C ALA A 228 -10.50 6.43 -6.38
N GLY A 229 -9.22 6.17 -6.09
CA GLY A 229 -8.13 7.15 -6.14
C GLY A 229 -7.91 7.97 -4.87
N GLN A 230 -8.78 7.85 -3.86
CA GLN A 230 -8.67 8.59 -2.60
C GLN A 230 -8.33 7.66 -1.44
N ALA A 231 -7.60 8.14 -0.45
CA ALA A 231 -7.50 7.46 0.84
C ALA A 231 -8.79 7.67 1.64
N VAL A 232 -9.39 6.59 2.11
CA VAL A 232 -10.65 6.63 2.87
C VAL A 232 -10.49 6.24 4.32
N GLU A 233 -9.42 5.52 4.67
CA GLU A 233 -9.09 5.18 6.05
C GLU A 233 -7.61 4.86 6.18
N ARG A 234 -6.99 5.28 7.28
CA ARG A 234 -5.62 4.96 7.66
C ARG A 234 -5.61 4.58 9.13
N ALA A 235 -5.01 3.45 9.49
CA ALA A 235 -4.95 3.02 10.88
C ALA A 235 -3.80 2.03 11.11
N SER A 236 -3.55 1.69 12.37
CA SER A 236 -2.83 0.46 12.70
C SER A 236 -3.62 -0.75 12.17
N VAL A 237 -2.94 -1.88 11.90
CA VAL A 237 -3.65 -3.11 11.53
C VAL A 237 -4.67 -3.50 12.59
N GLY A 238 -4.32 -3.40 13.88
CA GLY A 238 -5.27 -3.69 14.97
C GLY A 238 -6.52 -2.82 14.87
N ASP A 239 -6.37 -1.50 14.84
CA ASP A 239 -7.52 -0.59 14.83
C ASP A 239 -8.38 -0.75 13.58
N LEU A 240 -7.77 -1.00 12.41
CA LEU A 240 -8.52 -1.21 11.17
C LEU A 240 -9.40 -2.45 11.24
N PHE A 241 -8.87 -3.56 11.77
CA PHE A 241 -9.56 -4.85 11.78
C PHE A 241 -10.62 -4.95 12.88
N TYR A 242 -10.35 -4.35 14.03
CA TYR A 242 -11.25 -4.39 15.19
C TYR A 242 -12.24 -3.22 15.23
N HIS A 243 -11.87 -2.05 14.70
CA HIS A 243 -12.66 -0.83 14.79
C HIS A 243 -12.73 -0.05 13.47
N PRO A 244 -13.05 -0.69 12.32
CA PRO A 244 -13.13 0.02 11.04
C PRO A 244 -14.15 1.15 11.09
N ARG A 245 -13.76 2.34 10.62
CA ARG A 245 -14.56 3.57 10.72
C ARG A 245 -15.20 3.97 9.40
N HIS A 246 -14.61 3.62 8.26
CA HIS A 246 -15.21 3.94 6.97
C HIS A 246 -16.10 2.77 6.50
N PRO A 247 -17.36 3.03 6.04
CA PRO A 247 -18.27 1.97 5.59
C PRO A 247 -17.73 1.07 4.48
N TYR A 248 -16.84 1.60 3.63
CA TYR A 248 -16.12 0.79 2.64
C TYR A 248 -15.17 -0.22 3.28
N THR A 249 -14.38 0.20 4.27
CA THR A 249 -13.45 -0.68 5.01
C THR A 249 -14.21 -1.79 5.72
N ALA A 250 -15.30 -1.44 6.41
CA ALA A 250 -16.18 -2.44 7.03
C ALA A 250 -16.75 -3.43 6.00
N GLY A 251 -17.12 -2.93 4.82
CA GLY A 251 -17.56 -3.75 3.69
C GLY A 251 -16.48 -4.70 3.17
N LEU A 252 -15.23 -4.23 3.05
CA LEU A 252 -14.09 -5.07 2.64
C LEU A 252 -13.83 -6.19 3.65
N LEU A 253 -13.77 -5.85 4.94
CA LEU A 253 -13.56 -6.82 6.02
C LEU A 253 -14.70 -7.84 6.11
N SER A 254 -15.94 -7.42 5.85
CA SER A 254 -17.12 -8.29 5.83
C SER A 254 -17.08 -9.32 4.70
N ALA A 255 -16.38 -9.01 3.60
CA ALA A 255 -16.23 -9.88 2.45
C ALA A 255 -15.15 -10.98 2.64
N ILE A 256 -14.34 -10.89 3.70
CA ILE A 256 -13.33 -11.90 4.04
C ILE A 256 -14.02 -13.16 4.56
N PRO A 257 -13.80 -14.34 3.94
CA PRO A 257 -14.35 -15.61 4.43
C PRO A 257 -13.82 -15.93 5.83
N ARG A 258 -14.69 -16.36 6.75
CA ARG A 258 -14.30 -16.82 8.08
C ARG A 258 -14.41 -18.33 8.19
N ILE A 259 -13.46 -18.95 8.89
CA ILE A 259 -13.53 -20.38 9.21
C ILE A 259 -14.67 -20.58 10.22
N GLY A 260 -15.59 -21.50 9.93
CA GLY A 260 -16.76 -21.76 10.79
C GLY A 260 -17.98 -20.88 10.48
N ASP A 261 -17.95 -20.14 9.39
CA ASP A 261 -19.07 -19.32 8.94
C ASP A 261 -20.13 -20.15 8.22
N ASP A 262 -21.34 -20.22 8.78
CA ASP A 262 -22.49 -20.95 8.21
C ASP A 262 -23.22 -20.17 7.11
N ARG A 263 -22.69 -19.02 6.67
CA ARG A 263 -23.30 -18.20 5.61
C ARG A 263 -23.25 -18.90 4.26
N ASP A 264 -24.42 -19.18 3.67
CA ASP A 264 -24.56 -19.72 2.31
C ASP A 264 -23.97 -18.82 1.20
N ARG A 265 -23.76 -17.52 1.49
CA ARG A 265 -23.23 -16.52 0.55
C ARG A 265 -22.28 -15.55 1.25
N LEU A 266 -21.13 -15.33 0.63
CA LEU A 266 -20.18 -14.28 1.05
C LEU A 266 -20.84 -12.91 0.94
N ALA A 267 -20.59 -12.05 1.93
CA ALA A 267 -20.98 -10.66 1.86
C ALA A 267 -20.23 -9.99 0.71
N THR A 268 -20.93 -9.15 -0.06
CA THR A 268 -20.34 -8.36 -1.14
C THR A 268 -20.70 -6.91 -0.95
N ILE A 269 -19.81 -6.01 -1.34
CA ILE A 269 -20.09 -4.58 -1.39
C ILE A 269 -20.97 -4.34 -2.63
N PRO A 270 -22.24 -3.93 -2.47
CA PRO A 270 -23.16 -3.81 -3.60
C PRO A 270 -22.69 -2.79 -4.66
N GLY A 271 -23.14 -2.97 -5.89
CA GLY A 271 -22.83 -2.08 -7.01
C GLY A 271 -21.46 -2.32 -7.65
N THR A 272 -21.01 -1.37 -8.46
CA THR A 272 -19.70 -1.40 -9.14
C THR A 272 -18.89 -0.18 -8.74
N THR A 273 -17.56 -0.32 -8.79
CA THR A 273 -16.65 0.82 -8.63
C THR A 273 -17.00 1.92 -9.65
N PRO A 274 -16.92 3.21 -9.26
CA PRO A 274 -17.23 4.32 -10.15
C PRO A 274 -16.22 4.40 -11.29
N ASP A 275 -16.66 4.99 -12.40
CA ASP A 275 -15.76 5.38 -13.48
C ASP A 275 -14.91 6.58 -13.01
N LEU A 276 -13.59 6.39 -12.98
CA LEU A 276 -12.63 7.41 -12.56
C LEU A 276 -12.47 8.55 -13.59
N ALA A 277 -13.00 8.40 -14.81
CA ALA A 277 -13.12 9.51 -15.76
C ALA A 277 -14.29 10.45 -15.42
N SER A 278 -15.24 10.01 -14.60
CA SER A 278 -16.40 10.80 -14.16
C SER A 278 -16.85 10.34 -12.77
N PRO A 279 -16.02 10.57 -11.73
CA PRO A 279 -16.36 10.14 -10.39
C PRO A 279 -17.62 10.86 -9.87
N PRO A 280 -18.41 10.21 -9.01
CA PRO A 280 -19.58 10.83 -8.42
C PRO A 280 -19.15 12.02 -7.53
N PRO A 281 -19.96 13.08 -7.42
CA PRO A 281 -19.61 14.27 -6.63
C PRO A 281 -19.62 13.98 -5.13
N GLY A 282 -18.83 14.74 -4.37
CA GLY A 282 -18.68 14.55 -2.93
C GLY A 282 -17.94 13.26 -2.59
N CYS A 283 -18.44 12.49 -1.62
CA CYS A 283 -17.85 11.20 -1.26
C CYS A 283 -17.95 10.21 -2.43
N ARG A 284 -16.82 9.72 -2.95
CA ARG A 284 -16.80 8.78 -4.09
C ARG A 284 -17.54 7.47 -3.80
N PHE A 285 -17.66 7.08 -2.53
CA PHE A 285 -18.32 5.85 -2.10
C PHE A 285 -19.84 5.99 -1.88
N HIS A 286 -20.40 7.20 -1.86
CA HIS A 286 -21.83 7.41 -1.53
C HIS A 286 -22.82 6.59 -2.38
N PRO A 287 -22.58 6.28 -3.68
CA PRO A 287 -23.53 5.47 -4.45
C PRO A 287 -23.64 4.00 -3.98
N ARG A 288 -22.65 3.52 -3.22
CA ARG A 288 -22.57 2.15 -2.70
C ARG A 288 -22.68 2.09 -1.17
N CYS A 289 -22.56 3.24 -0.50
CA CYS A 289 -22.60 3.33 0.96
C CYS A 289 -24.03 3.08 1.47
N PRO A 290 -24.24 2.12 2.40
CA PRO A 290 -25.55 1.88 3.00
C PRO A 290 -26.01 3.02 3.93
N TYR A 291 -25.06 3.86 4.37
CA TYR A 291 -25.29 5.01 5.24
C TYR A 291 -25.26 6.35 4.49
N ALA A 292 -25.39 6.34 3.16
CA ALA A 292 -25.31 7.56 2.37
C ALA A 292 -26.44 8.54 2.69
N GLU A 293 -26.08 9.81 2.90
CA GLU A 293 -27.02 10.92 3.07
C GLU A 293 -26.86 11.98 1.96
N ASP A 294 -27.80 12.91 1.87
CA ASP A 294 -27.77 14.01 0.89
C ASP A 294 -26.47 14.83 0.95
N ALA A 295 -25.86 14.95 2.14
CA ALA A 295 -24.60 15.66 2.34
C ALA A 295 -23.43 14.97 1.60
N CYS A 296 -23.43 13.64 1.54
CA CYS A 296 -22.38 12.84 0.90
C CYS A 296 -22.28 13.11 -0.61
N THR A 297 -23.37 13.54 -1.25
CA THR A 297 -23.40 13.89 -2.69
C THR A 297 -22.79 15.26 -3.00
N LYS A 298 -22.53 16.08 -1.98
CA LYS A 298 -22.16 17.49 -2.12
C LYS A 298 -20.81 17.83 -1.51
N ARG A 299 -20.31 17.03 -0.58
CA ARG A 299 -19.09 17.29 0.18
C ARG A 299 -18.15 16.11 0.07
N ASP A 300 -16.89 16.42 -0.23
CA ASP A 300 -15.80 15.46 -0.12
C ASP A 300 -15.42 15.33 1.37
N PRO A 301 -15.45 14.11 1.95
CA PRO A 301 -15.06 13.89 3.32
C PRO A 301 -13.54 13.90 3.53
N PRO A 302 -12.98 14.86 4.29
CA PRO A 302 -11.57 14.84 4.62
C PRO A 302 -11.25 13.66 5.55
N LEU A 303 -10.02 13.14 5.46
CA LEU A 303 -9.46 12.27 6.48
C LEU A 303 -9.26 13.07 7.78
N VAL A 304 -9.93 12.65 8.85
CA VAL A 304 -9.81 13.25 10.19
C VAL A 304 -9.50 12.16 11.21
N GLY A 305 -8.79 12.53 12.28
CA GLY A 305 -8.46 11.59 13.36
C GLY A 305 -9.72 11.17 14.12
N VAL A 306 -9.82 9.89 14.48
CA VAL A 306 -10.98 9.32 15.20
C VAL A 306 -11.16 10.01 16.57
N ASP A 307 -10.08 10.35 17.25
CA ASP A 307 -10.11 11.04 18.55
C ASP A 307 -10.02 12.56 18.44
N SER A 308 -9.96 13.09 17.21
CA SER A 308 -9.92 14.54 17.03
C SER A 308 -11.30 15.11 17.38
N GLU A 309 -11.41 15.81 18.52
CA GLU A 309 -12.60 16.60 18.83
C GLU A 309 -12.91 17.48 17.63
N VAL A 310 -13.93 17.12 16.84
CA VAL A 310 -14.34 17.86 15.65
C VAL A 310 -14.77 19.25 16.12
N ARG A 311 -13.85 20.21 16.04
CA ARG A 311 -14.13 21.62 16.35
C ARG A 311 -15.14 22.12 15.34
N ARG A 312 -16.41 22.10 15.76
CA ARG A 312 -17.57 22.64 15.07
C ARG A 312 -17.27 24.05 14.54
N THR A 313 -17.02 24.21 13.24
CA THR A 313 -17.19 25.50 12.59
C THR A 313 -18.69 25.70 12.39
N SER A 314 -19.37 26.18 13.43
CA SER A 314 -20.73 26.68 13.31
C SER A 314 -20.68 28.00 12.51
N GLU A 315 -20.75 27.92 11.18
CA GLU A 315 -21.10 29.10 10.37
C GLU A 315 -22.60 29.37 10.53
N SER A 316 -22.91 30.18 11.54
CA SER A 316 -24.16 30.94 11.62
C SER A 316 -23.79 32.39 11.92
N GLY A 317 -23.74 33.22 10.88
CA GLY A 317 -23.46 34.64 11.01
C GLY A 317 -23.27 35.33 9.67
N ALA A 318 -24.36 35.89 9.14
CA ALA A 318 -24.33 36.78 7.99
C ALA A 318 -23.44 38.02 8.24
N GLY A 319 -22.62 38.41 7.25
CA GLY A 319 -21.91 39.70 7.28
C GLY A 319 -20.72 39.83 6.34
N GLU A 320 -20.98 40.39 5.16
CA GLU A 320 -20.11 41.30 4.38
C GLU A 320 -18.64 40.95 4.04
N ALA A 321 -18.41 40.88 2.73
CA ALA A 321 -17.17 41.01 1.96
C ALA A 321 -15.89 41.48 2.70
N GLY A 322 -14.88 40.60 2.72
CA GLY A 322 -13.49 40.94 3.04
C GLY A 322 -12.51 40.04 2.28
N ASN A 323 -11.79 40.61 1.32
CA ASN A 323 -10.75 39.98 0.53
C ASN A 323 -9.55 39.57 1.42
N GLY A 324 -9.25 38.27 1.53
CA GLY A 324 -8.09 37.78 2.29
C GLY A 324 -7.75 36.33 1.96
N LYS A 325 -6.61 36.12 1.30
CA LYS A 325 -5.99 34.81 1.04
C LYS A 325 -5.91 33.99 2.33
N ALA A 326 -6.66 32.88 2.40
CA ALA A 326 -6.48 31.86 3.42
C ALA A 326 -5.16 31.13 3.16
N ARG A 327 -4.15 31.42 3.99
CA ARG A 327 -2.94 30.61 4.11
C ARG A 327 -3.34 29.31 4.81
N ARG A 328 -3.12 28.16 4.16
CA ARG A 328 -3.14 26.86 4.82
C ARG A 328 -2.00 26.85 5.85
N ALA A 329 -2.38 26.65 7.11
CA ALA A 329 -1.45 26.51 8.22
C ALA A 329 -0.92 25.08 8.20
N SER A 330 0.38 24.96 7.92
CA SER A 330 1.20 23.82 8.28
C SER A 330 1.30 23.79 9.81
N GLU A 331 0.67 22.82 10.46
CA GLU A 331 0.95 22.50 11.86
C GLU A 331 1.55 21.10 11.93
N SER A 332 2.89 21.08 11.88
CA SER A 332 3.74 20.04 12.43
C SER A 332 3.49 19.96 13.93
N GLY A 333 2.89 18.87 14.40
CA GLY A 333 2.68 18.60 15.82
C GLY A 333 2.17 17.19 16.01
N ALA A 334 3.08 16.28 16.36
CA ALA A 334 2.77 14.96 16.86
C ALA A 334 1.85 15.07 18.08
N ASP A 335 0.56 14.69 17.91
CA ASP A 335 -0.28 13.92 18.84
C ASP A 335 -1.74 13.84 18.30
N ALA A 336 -1.92 13.34 17.08
CA ALA A 336 -3.23 13.04 16.49
C ALA A 336 -3.35 11.52 16.38
N SER A 337 -4.47 10.94 16.81
CA SER A 337 -4.72 9.50 16.74
C SER A 337 -4.27 8.93 15.40
N ASP A 338 -3.45 7.88 15.43
CA ASP A 338 -2.88 7.24 14.22
C ASP A 338 -3.97 6.64 13.32
N HIS A 339 -5.18 6.49 13.86
CA HIS A 339 -6.42 6.18 13.15
C HIS A 339 -7.10 7.44 12.61
N GLN A 340 -7.22 7.51 11.29
CA GLN A 340 -7.94 8.52 10.55
C GLN A 340 -8.93 7.87 9.59
N ALA A 341 -10.12 8.44 9.45
CA ALA A 341 -11.08 7.97 8.46
C ALA A 341 -11.85 9.11 7.82
N ALA A 342 -12.21 8.91 6.56
CA ALA A 342 -13.13 9.76 5.86
C ALA A 342 -14.54 9.56 6.45
N CYS A 343 -15.39 10.57 6.26
CA CYS A 343 -16.79 10.67 6.68
C CYS A 343 -17.00 11.05 8.15
N LEU A 344 -16.03 10.84 9.05
CA LEU A 344 -16.19 11.16 10.48
C LEU A 344 -16.43 12.66 10.75
N ALA A 345 -15.90 13.56 9.92
CA ALA A 345 -16.10 15.00 10.07
C ALA A 345 -17.57 15.44 9.94
N TYR A 346 -18.45 14.58 9.42
CA TYR A 346 -19.85 14.89 9.14
C TYR A 346 -20.85 14.03 9.91
N VAL A 347 -20.38 13.15 10.80
CA VAL A 347 -21.22 12.24 11.58
C VAL A 347 -21.14 12.65 13.07
N ASP A 348 -22.29 12.96 13.67
CA ASP A 348 -22.40 13.22 15.12
C ASP A 348 -22.36 11.86 15.85
N ASP A 349 -21.29 11.55 16.58
CA ASP A 349 -21.18 10.40 17.51
C ASP A 349 -21.81 9.07 17.01
N ALA A 350 -21.48 8.61 15.80
CA ALA A 350 -21.86 7.27 15.40
C ALA A 350 -20.86 6.27 15.98
N ASP A 351 -21.17 5.79 17.18
CA ASP A 351 -20.93 4.38 17.48
C ASP A 351 -21.53 3.58 16.30
N PHE A 352 -20.66 2.94 15.51
CA PHE A 352 -21.03 1.98 14.47
C PHE A 352 -21.57 0.66 15.08
N ASP A 353 -22.27 0.73 16.22
CA ASP A 353 -22.93 -0.39 16.91
C ASP A 353 -24.22 -0.85 16.19
N GLY A 354 -24.57 -0.22 15.06
CA GLY A 354 -25.74 -0.56 14.26
C GLY A 354 -25.41 -1.52 13.12
N ASP A 355 -25.59 -2.82 13.37
CA ASP A 355 -25.71 -3.91 12.38
C ASP A 355 -24.49 -4.18 11.48
N LEU A 356 -23.28 -4.01 12.00
CA LEU A 356 -22.12 -4.71 11.45
C LEU A 356 -21.75 -5.83 12.42
N ASP A 357 -22.38 -7.00 12.30
CA ASP A 357 -22.00 -8.22 13.03
C ASP A 357 -20.61 -8.69 12.58
N PHE A 358 -19.54 -8.07 13.10
CA PHE A 358 -18.19 -8.59 12.97
C PHE A 358 -17.52 -8.71 14.35
N PHE A 359 -17.20 -9.94 14.71
CA PHE A 359 -16.18 -10.26 15.70
C PHE A 359 -14.99 -10.85 14.94
N VAL A 360 -13.79 -10.33 15.17
CA VAL A 360 -12.53 -10.88 14.68
C VAL A 360 -11.89 -11.60 15.87
N GLU A 361 -11.73 -12.92 15.78
CA GLU A 361 -10.90 -13.69 16.72
C GLU A 361 -9.59 -14.02 16.00
N VAL A 362 -8.48 -13.43 16.46
CA VAL A 362 -7.13 -13.80 16.00
C VAL A 362 -6.69 -14.96 16.86
N ALA A 363 -6.34 -16.09 16.25
CA ALA A 363 -5.75 -17.21 16.97
C ALA A 363 -4.34 -16.82 17.41
N GLY A 364 -4.17 -16.49 18.70
CA GLY A 364 -2.89 -16.05 19.24
C GLY A 364 -2.80 -15.83 20.75
N ASP A 365 -3.91 -15.56 21.44
CA ASP A 365 -3.93 -15.45 22.91
C ASP A 365 -4.60 -16.69 23.54
N GLU A 366 -3.88 -17.81 23.54
CA GLU A 366 -4.10 -18.83 24.57
C GLU A 366 -3.51 -18.26 25.87
N ASP A 367 -4.31 -17.46 26.58
CA ASP A 367 -4.06 -17.16 27.98
C ASP A 367 -4.06 -18.49 28.74
N ASP A 368 -2.89 -18.81 29.31
CA ASP A 368 -2.68 -19.77 30.38
C ASP A 368 -3.60 -19.44 31.57
N ALA A 369 -4.87 -19.86 31.49
CA ALA A 369 -5.75 -19.91 32.65
C ALA A 369 -5.52 -21.23 33.38
N GLU A 370 -4.62 -21.14 34.34
CA GLU A 370 -4.26 -22.10 35.37
C GLU A 370 -5.42 -22.99 35.87
N ALA A 371 -5.02 -24.23 36.12
CA ALA A 371 -5.68 -25.18 36.99
C ALA A 371 -6.14 -24.57 38.33
N ASP A 372 -7.43 -24.69 38.63
CA ASP A 372 -7.91 -25.08 39.97
C ASP A 372 -9.41 -25.41 39.96
N SER A 373 -9.75 -26.71 39.94
CA SER A 373 -10.74 -27.38 40.81
C SER A 373 -10.94 -28.85 40.44
#